data_AF-A0A8C1PQT6-F1
#
_entry.id   AF-A0A8C1PQT6-F1
#
_cell.length_a   1.000
_cell.length_b   1.000
_cell.length_c   1.000
_cell.angle_alpha   90.00
_cell.angle_beta   90.00
_cell.angle_gamma   90.00
#
_symmetry.space_group_name_H-M   'P 1'
#
loop_
_entity.id
_entity.type
_entity.pdbx_description
1 polymer ?
#
loop_
_entity_poly.entity_id
_entity_poly.type
_entity_poly.pdbx_seq_one_letter_code
_entity_poly.pdbx_strand_id
1 'polypeptide(L)'
;MWLRVYISPQNIRKVQLPQLPASVDDLQAELKSKLQLQGEFLLQYEDPDFGNELCNLSDISELPAEKAVLKIVWDKDSSVLDQSDAQSVSSLGTASVSSSASPQTPSAIIQSNLRSTSQWPSPFPIPTFSYDVELRLHKGNDAYEQTNKALSVPREMKSDILEKIAETIFALKAYPRPEEIEDVASALVLKHPCLTEPGNGKGFDGWKMSIKYKLGNYRSKLRSAGCNEVSINRKRGSDGASAVKKAKRGEINYLPDHPKGQSDDSLEEERLILVEEMKKKTKNEVLINQKMSLTFSLRRKEIVEVVPMVSEVLERWPAVFLPNEICDEFKRITSVDLLKTFRASIHQHTPQLLKLYRARKGAFGTEMEALLNKLDQKQIVLEGLPIFLREDSSALFKTCLVSMFHYFNRYTPSCNT
;
A
#
# COMPACT_ATOMS: atom_id res chain seq x y z
N MET A 1 -34.02 -3.82 31.14
CA MET A 1 -33.13 -4.04 29.98
C MET A 1 -32.02 -3.00 29.95
N TRP A 2 -30.79 -3.40 29.61
CA TRP A 2 -29.66 -2.47 29.41
C TRP A 2 -29.40 -2.23 27.93
N LEU A 3 -29.41 -0.97 27.51
CA LEU A 3 -29.16 -0.56 26.13
C LEU A 3 -27.85 0.22 26.04
N ARG A 4 -27.00 -0.15 25.08
CA ARG A 4 -25.87 0.66 24.66
C ARG A 4 -26.23 1.38 23.37
N VAL A 5 -26.51 2.67 23.44
CA VAL A 5 -27.05 3.45 22.33
C VAL A 5 -25.97 4.34 21.72
N TYR A 6 -25.70 4.15 20.43
CA TYR A 6 -24.81 4.96 19.61
C TYR A 6 -25.63 6.09 18.96
N ILE A 7 -25.52 7.31 19.48
CA ILE A 7 -26.14 8.50 18.88
C ILE A 7 -25.27 9.03 17.73
N SER A 8 -23.95 8.93 17.89
CA SER A 8 -22.94 9.20 16.87
C SER A 8 -21.66 8.37 17.17
N PRO A 9 -20.69 8.25 16.26
CA PRO A 9 -19.45 7.49 16.50
C PRO A 9 -18.66 7.92 17.74
N GLN A 10 -18.86 9.16 18.19
CA GLN A 10 -18.19 9.74 19.36
C GLN A 10 -19.13 9.87 20.58
N ASN A 11 -20.43 9.61 20.42
CA ASN A 11 -21.43 9.78 21.47
C ASN A 11 -22.21 8.48 21.70
N ILE A 12 -21.72 7.69 22.65
CA ILE A 12 -22.26 6.40 23.04
C ILE A 12 -22.76 6.50 24.47
N ARG A 13 -24.03 6.19 24.71
CA ARG A 13 -24.66 6.28 26.03
C ARG A 13 -25.23 4.95 26.46
N LYS A 14 -25.11 4.67 27.76
CA LYS A 14 -25.75 3.51 28.39
C LYS A 14 -27.09 3.96 28.95
N VAL A 15 -28.18 3.29 28.55
CA VAL A 15 -29.54 3.59 28.98
C VAL A 15 -30.11 2.35 29.67
N GLN A 16 -30.79 2.55 30.80
CA GLN A 16 -31.53 1.49 31.47
C GLN A 16 -33.02 1.71 31.23
N LEU A 17 -33.68 0.68 30.69
CA LEU A 17 -35.13 0.65 30.57
C LEU A 17 -35.72 -0.26 31.67
N PRO A 18 -36.79 0.19 32.36
CA PRO A 18 -37.42 -0.59 33.42
C PRO A 18 -38.06 -1.88 32.89
N GLN A 19 -38.61 -1.86 31.69
CA GLN A 19 -39.19 -3.01 30.98
C GLN A 19 -38.95 -2.88 29.47
N LEU A 20 -39.12 -3.97 28.71
CA LEU A 20 -39.07 -3.92 27.24
C LEU A 20 -40.33 -3.17 26.75
N PRO A 21 -40.19 -2.12 25.91
CA PRO A 21 -41.34 -1.42 25.33
C PRO A 21 -42.23 -2.37 24.50
N ALA A 22 -43.50 -2.02 24.30
CA ALA A 22 -44.45 -2.86 23.56
C ALA A 22 -44.29 -2.73 22.03
N SER A 23 -43.66 -1.65 21.57
CA SER A 23 -43.41 -1.37 20.15
C SER A 23 -42.07 -0.67 19.94
N VAL A 24 -41.59 -0.67 18.69
CA VAL A 24 -40.38 0.07 18.30
C VAL A 24 -40.60 1.58 18.44
N ASP A 25 -41.82 2.09 18.20
CA ASP A 25 -42.17 3.50 18.37
C ASP A 25 -42.11 3.94 19.85
N ASP A 26 -42.59 3.10 20.77
CA ASP A 26 -42.47 3.35 22.22
C ASP A 26 -41.01 3.39 22.66
N LEU A 27 -40.17 2.51 22.11
CA LEU A 27 -38.72 2.50 22.35
C LEU A 27 -38.07 3.80 21.83
N GLN A 28 -38.45 4.27 20.63
CA GLN A 28 -37.96 5.53 20.09
C GLN A 28 -38.39 6.72 20.97
N ALA A 29 -39.63 6.75 21.46
CA ALA A 29 -40.13 7.80 22.33
C ALA A 29 -39.39 7.85 23.68
N GLU A 30 -39.13 6.68 24.29
CA GLU A 30 -38.38 6.62 25.55
C GLU A 30 -36.92 7.04 25.37
N LEU A 31 -36.30 6.69 24.23
CA LEU A 31 -34.96 7.14 23.87
C LEU A 31 -34.93 8.66 23.59
N LYS A 32 -35.92 9.22 22.89
CA LYS A 32 -36.06 10.67 22.69
C LYS A 32 -36.08 11.41 24.03
N SER A 33 -36.89 10.93 24.97
CA SER A 33 -37.03 11.50 26.32
C SER A 33 -35.75 11.40 27.15
N LYS A 34 -35.17 10.19 27.30
CA LYS A 34 -33.98 9.97 28.16
C LYS A 34 -32.69 10.55 27.59
N LEU A 35 -32.55 10.59 26.27
CA LEU A 35 -31.33 11.06 25.61
C LEU A 35 -31.44 12.50 25.10
N GLN A 36 -32.59 13.15 25.29
CA GLN A 36 -32.88 14.53 24.84
C GLN A 36 -32.64 14.71 23.34
N LEU A 37 -33.09 13.74 22.54
CA LEU A 37 -32.90 13.71 21.09
C LEU A 37 -34.01 14.51 20.40
N GLN A 38 -33.66 15.27 19.36
CA GLN A 38 -34.61 16.02 18.54
C GLN A 38 -34.55 15.57 17.08
N GLY A 39 -35.70 15.22 16.52
CA GLY A 39 -35.86 14.74 15.14
C GLY A 39 -36.30 13.27 15.06
N GLU A 40 -36.73 12.86 13.87
CA GLU A 40 -37.04 11.46 13.56
C GLU A 40 -35.75 10.68 13.24
N PHE A 41 -35.71 9.43 13.69
CA PHE A 41 -34.56 8.56 13.49
C PHE A 41 -34.97 7.10 13.44
N LEU A 42 -34.18 6.32 12.71
CA LEU A 42 -34.28 4.87 12.67
C LEU A 42 -33.36 4.25 13.72
N LEU A 43 -33.73 3.07 14.20
CA LEU A 43 -32.93 2.27 15.13
C LEU A 43 -32.35 1.07 14.40
N GLN A 44 -31.05 0.86 14.57
CA GLN A 44 -30.37 -0.37 14.18
C GLN A 44 -29.90 -1.11 15.43
N TYR A 45 -29.89 -2.44 15.43
CA TYR A 45 -29.35 -3.26 16.51
C TYR A 45 -28.25 -4.20 16.01
N GLU A 46 -27.37 -4.62 16.91
CA GLU A 46 -26.39 -5.66 16.61
C GLU A 46 -27.08 -7.03 16.64
N ASP A 47 -27.14 -7.70 15.50
CA ASP A 47 -27.78 -9.01 15.35
C ASP A 47 -26.77 -10.15 15.65
N PRO A 48 -26.98 -10.95 16.71
CA PRO A 48 -26.08 -12.06 17.06
C PRO A 48 -25.97 -13.13 15.97
N ASP A 49 -27.02 -13.33 15.17
CA ASP A 49 -27.07 -14.38 14.14
C ASP A 49 -26.22 -14.02 12.91
N PHE A 50 -25.94 -12.73 12.70
CA PHE A 50 -25.10 -12.20 11.62
C PHE A 50 -23.76 -11.68 12.12
N GLY A 51 -23.22 -12.24 13.22
CA GLY A 51 -21.90 -11.87 13.72
C GLY A 51 -21.83 -10.47 14.35
N ASN A 52 -22.95 -9.97 14.88
CA ASN A 52 -23.12 -8.62 15.44
C ASN A 52 -23.05 -7.48 14.41
N GLU A 53 -23.39 -7.75 13.15
CA GLU A 53 -23.63 -6.68 12.17
C GLU A 53 -24.91 -5.88 12.50
N LEU A 54 -24.96 -4.63 12.04
CA LEU A 54 -26.05 -3.70 12.35
C LEU A 54 -27.24 -3.91 11.39
N CYS A 55 -28.36 -4.40 11.92
CA CYS A 55 -29.62 -4.59 11.21
C CYS A 55 -30.65 -3.52 11.61
N ASN A 56 -31.55 -3.14 10.70
CA ASN A 56 -32.66 -2.22 11.02
C ASN A 56 -33.65 -2.92 11.95
N LEU A 57 -33.97 -2.29 13.09
CA LEU A 57 -34.94 -2.82 14.04
C LEU A 57 -36.36 -2.54 13.55
N SER A 58 -37.06 -3.59 13.10
CA SER A 58 -38.44 -3.49 12.60
C SER A 58 -39.47 -4.06 13.58
N ASP A 59 -39.10 -5.07 14.36
CA ASP A 59 -39.91 -5.63 15.45
C ASP A 59 -39.14 -5.58 16.78
N ILE A 60 -39.84 -5.27 17.88
CA ILE A 60 -39.23 -5.20 19.21
C ILE A 60 -38.79 -6.59 19.73
N SER A 61 -39.40 -7.66 19.20
CA SER A 61 -39.11 -9.06 19.54
C SER A 61 -37.71 -9.51 19.10
N GLU A 62 -37.08 -8.76 18.18
CA GLU A 62 -35.72 -9.01 17.70
C GLU A 62 -34.65 -8.59 18.72
N LEU A 63 -35.01 -7.79 19.74
CA LEU A 63 -34.07 -7.38 20.78
C LEU A 63 -33.93 -8.45 21.88
N PRO A 64 -32.69 -8.79 22.30
CA PRO A 64 -32.47 -9.69 23.42
C PRO A 64 -33.06 -9.13 24.73
N ALA A 65 -33.66 -10.00 25.55
CA ALA A 65 -34.39 -9.61 26.77
C ALA A 65 -33.55 -8.86 27.82
N GLU A 66 -32.23 -9.12 27.89
CA GLU A 66 -31.37 -8.58 28.94
C GLU A 66 -30.56 -7.35 28.51
N LYS A 67 -29.91 -7.42 27.35
CA LYS A 67 -28.96 -6.42 26.85
C LYS A 67 -29.00 -6.32 25.32
N ALA A 68 -28.98 -5.09 24.79
CA ALA A 68 -28.86 -4.86 23.36
C ALA A 68 -27.99 -3.64 23.05
N VAL A 69 -27.37 -3.65 21.88
CA VAL A 69 -26.65 -2.51 21.32
C VAL A 69 -27.53 -1.90 20.24
N LEU A 70 -27.78 -0.59 20.34
CA LEU A 70 -28.58 0.15 19.38
C LEU A 70 -27.78 1.28 18.74
N LYS A 71 -28.05 1.60 17.49
CA LYS A 71 -27.49 2.74 16.77
C LYS A 71 -28.61 3.57 16.16
N ILE A 72 -28.53 4.87 16.39
CA ILE A 72 -29.48 5.85 15.87
C ILE A 72 -28.99 6.32 14.49
N VAL A 73 -29.86 6.20 13.50
CA VAL A 73 -29.64 6.70 12.14
C VAL A 73 -30.66 7.81 11.89
N TRP A 74 -30.18 9.05 11.79
CA TRP A 74 -31.05 10.20 11.56
C TRP A 74 -31.58 10.19 10.15
N ASP A 75 -32.90 10.24 10.01
CA ASP A 75 -33.54 10.36 8.71
C ASP A 75 -33.42 11.81 8.22
N LYS A 76 -32.59 12.04 7.20
CA LYS A 76 -32.50 13.33 6.50
C LYS A 76 -32.91 13.24 5.04
N ASP A 77 -33.32 12.07 4.55
CA ASP A 77 -33.64 11.83 3.14
C ASP A 77 -34.63 10.65 3.01
N SER A 78 -35.88 10.83 3.43
CA SER A 78 -36.97 9.90 3.12
C SER A 78 -37.69 10.34 1.83
N SER A 79 -37.27 9.80 0.69
CA SER A 79 -38.17 9.57 -0.45
C SER A 79 -38.40 8.07 -0.59
N VAL A 80 -39.57 7.64 -0.13
CA VAL A 80 -40.03 6.26 0.00
C VAL A 80 -40.09 5.57 -1.37
N LEU A 81 -39.52 4.37 -1.45
CA LEU A 81 -39.82 3.37 -2.47
C LEU A 81 -41.19 2.76 -2.13
N ASP A 82 -42.23 3.19 -2.83
CA ASP A 82 -43.50 2.43 -2.87
C ASP A 82 -43.38 1.30 -3.89
N GLN A 83 -43.54 0.07 -3.40
CA GLN A 83 -43.79 -1.10 -4.23
C GLN A 83 -45.28 -1.18 -4.54
N SER A 84 -45.64 -1.17 -5.83
CA SER A 84 -46.84 -1.84 -6.31
C SER A 84 -46.70 -2.22 -7.79
N ASP A 85 -47.09 -3.46 -8.07
CA ASP A 85 -46.99 -4.21 -9.32
C ASP A 85 -47.77 -3.65 -10.53
N ALA A 86 -47.35 -4.19 -11.69
CA ALA A 86 -48.13 -4.53 -12.88
C ALA A 86 -48.01 -3.64 -14.16
N GLN A 87 -47.41 -4.30 -15.16
CA GLN A 87 -47.75 -4.30 -16.60
C GLN A 87 -47.41 -3.09 -17.51
N SER A 88 -46.53 -3.40 -18.47
CA SER A 88 -46.71 -3.23 -19.92
C SER A 88 -46.27 -1.92 -20.62
N VAL A 89 -45.21 -2.10 -21.41
CA VAL A 89 -44.94 -1.67 -22.81
C VAL A 89 -44.93 -0.19 -23.25
N SER A 90 -43.82 0.13 -23.94
CA SER A 90 -43.70 0.95 -25.16
C SER A 90 -43.47 2.48 -25.04
N SER A 91 -42.21 2.85 -25.32
CA SER A 91 -41.76 3.72 -26.43
C SER A 91 -41.91 5.25 -26.42
N LEU A 92 -40.76 5.87 -26.78
CA LEU A 92 -40.53 7.10 -27.57
C LEU A 92 -40.91 8.48 -26.98
N GLY A 93 -39.88 9.34 -26.88
CA GLY A 93 -39.93 10.65 -27.55
C GLY A 93 -39.79 11.93 -26.73
N THR A 94 -38.72 12.68 -27.03
CA THR A 94 -38.64 14.16 -27.17
C THR A 94 -38.68 15.11 -25.95
N ALA A 95 -37.49 15.65 -25.65
CA ALA A 95 -37.09 17.07 -25.79
C ALA A 95 -37.78 18.22 -25.01
N SER A 96 -36.92 18.99 -24.32
CA SER A 96 -36.78 20.47 -24.33
C SER A 96 -37.36 21.32 -23.17
N VAL A 97 -36.46 22.16 -22.62
CA VAL A 97 -36.55 23.62 -22.27
C VAL A 97 -37.57 24.07 -21.19
N SER A 98 -37.37 25.06 -20.29
CA SER A 98 -36.32 26.04 -19.98
C SER A 98 -36.56 26.67 -18.59
N SER A 99 -35.47 27.17 -18.01
CA SER A 99 -35.21 28.17 -16.95
C SER A 99 -36.29 29.14 -16.43
N SER A 100 -36.17 29.53 -15.14
CA SER A 100 -36.37 30.91 -14.61
C SER A 100 -35.69 31.10 -13.23
N ALA A 101 -34.99 32.24 -13.04
CA ALA A 101 -34.13 32.62 -11.91
C ALA A 101 -34.87 33.41 -10.79
N SER A 102 -34.50 33.31 -9.51
CA SER A 102 -33.69 34.29 -8.71
C SER A 102 -34.17 34.25 -7.23
N PRO A 103 -33.60 34.99 -6.24
CA PRO A 103 -32.20 35.22 -5.84
C PRO A 103 -31.94 34.87 -4.34
N GLN A 104 -30.68 34.69 -3.90
CA GLN A 104 -30.15 35.20 -2.59
C GLN A 104 -28.71 34.74 -2.26
N THR A 105 -28.06 35.60 -1.48
CA THR A 105 -26.65 35.81 -1.08
C THR A 105 -25.99 34.72 -0.17
N PRO A 106 -24.67 34.83 0.13
CA PRO A 106 -23.78 33.68 0.27
C PRO A 106 -23.55 33.23 1.72
N SER A 107 -23.39 31.93 1.91
CA SER A 107 -22.62 31.38 3.03
C SER A 107 -22.05 30.04 2.60
N ALA A 108 -20.73 29.96 2.70
CA ALA A 108 -19.92 28.91 2.14
C ALA A 108 -19.83 27.69 3.08
N ILE A 109 -19.47 26.56 2.47
CA ILE A 109 -18.69 25.43 3.00
C ILE A 109 -19.47 24.14 3.34
N ILE A 110 -19.13 23.11 2.54
CA ILE A 110 -19.40 21.65 2.60
C ILE A 110 -20.76 21.16 2.07
N GLN A 111 -20.97 21.31 0.75
CA GLN A 111 -21.73 20.34 -0.03
C GLN A 111 -20.75 19.51 -0.85
N SER A 112 -20.21 18.44 -0.25
CA SER A 112 -19.53 17.39 -0.99
C SER A 112 -20.31 16.11 -0.80
N ASN A 113 -21.13 15.73 -1.79
CA ASN A 113 -21.44 14.34 -2.15
C ASN A 113 -22.39 14.17 -3.34
N LEU A 114 -22.51 15.16 -4.23
CA LEU A 114 -22.81 14.90 -5.64
C LEU A 114 -21.94 15.85 -6.45
N ARG A 115 -20.88 15.35 -7.10
CA ARG A 115 -20.25 16.14 -8.16
C ARG A 115 -21.29 16.24 -9.25
N SER A 116 -21.97 17.37 -9.25
CA SER A 116 -22.90 17.78 -10.28
C SER A 116 -22.28 17.43 -11.63
N THR A 117 -23.11 16.96 -12.56
CA THR A 117 -22.79 16.74 -13.98
C THR A 117 -22.48 18.09 -14.67
N SER A 118 -21.63 18.89 -14.05
CA SER A 118 -21.26 20.23 -14.43
C SER A 118 -20.41 20.12 -15.69
N GLN A 119 -20.88 20.74 -16.75
CA GLN A 119 -20.13 21.01 -17.95
C GLN A 119 -18.76 21.60 -17.59
N TRP A 120 -17.70 21.16 -18.28
CA TRP A 120 -16.34 21.68 -18.06
C TRP A 120 -16.34 23.20 -18.25
N PRO A 121 -15.87 23.99 -17.27
CA PRO A 121 -15.93 25.44 -17.37
C PRO A 121 -15.00 25.96 -18.47
N SER A 122 -15.52 26.83 -19.32
CA SER A 122 -14.77 27.50 -20.37
C SER A 122 -15.08 29.01 -20.32
N PRO A 123 -14.12 29.87 -19.90
CA PRO A 123 -12.75 29.53 -19.49
C PRO A 123 -12.70 28.85 -18.10
N PHE A 124 -11.64 28.08 -17.86
CA PHE A 124 -11.42 27.42 -16.58
C PHE A 124 -11.09 28.46 -15.48
N PRO A 125 -11.74 28.40 -14.30
CA PRO A 125 -11.49 29.35 -13.21
C PRO A 125 -10.18 29.03 -12.51
N ILE A 126 -9.16 29.89 -12.69
CA ILE A 126 -7.87 29.74 -12.00
C ILE A 126 -8.03 30.14 -10.51
N PRO A 127 -7.74 29.23 -9.57
CA PRO A 127 -7.88 29.49 -8.14
C PRO A 127 -6.95 30.60 -7.67
N THR A 128 -7.23 31.13 -6.48
CA THR A 128 -6.29 32.01 -5.76
C THR A 128 -5.19 31.17 -5.12
N PHE A 129 -3.95 31.61 -5.26
CA PHE A 129 -2.77 30.98 -4.68
C PHE A 129 -2.45 31.56 -3.29
N SER A 130 -1.39 31.06 -2.66
CA SER A 130 -0.86 31.67 -1.44
C SER A 130 -0.48 33.14 -1.65
N TYR A 131 -0.58 33.95 -0.59
CA TYR A 131 -0.41 35.41 -0.68
C TYR A 131 0.96 35.81 -1.26
N ASP A 132 2.04 35.12 -0.90
CA ASP A 132 3.37 35.41 -1.44
C ASP A 132 3.49 35.03 -2.93
N VAL A 133 2.84 33.95 -3.35
CA VAL A 133 2.78 33.52 -4.76
C VAL A 133 2.01 34.52 -5.59
N GLU A 134 0.83 34.97 -5.14
CA GLU A 134 0.04 36.00 -5.82
C GLU A 134 0.83 37.32 -5.97
N LEU A 135 1.51 37.76 -4.91
CA LEU A 135 2.34 38.97 -4.95
C LEU A 135 3.49 38.85 -5.97
N ARG A 136 4.12 37.67 -6.07
CA ARG A 136 5.17 37.40 -7.06
C ARG A 136 4.61 37.32 -8.47
N LEU A 137 3.43 36.73 -8.67
CA LEU A 137 2.75 36.67 -9.96
C LEU A 137 2.37 38.07 -10.46
N HIS A 138 1.86 38.92 -9.58
CA HIS A 138 1.54 40.32 -9.92
C HIS A 138 2.79 41.07 -10.39
N LYS A 139 3.85 41.07 -9.56
CA LYS A 139 5.13 41.70 -9.92
C LYS A 139 5.74 41.12 -11.19
N GLY A 140 5.60 39.80 -11.38
CA GLY A 140 6.06 39.10 -12.57
C GLY A 140 5.30 39.53 -13.83
N ASN A 141 3.98 39.67 -13.74
CA ASN A 141 3.14 40.15 -14.82
C ASN A 141 3.47 41.60 -15.19
N ASP A 142 3.63 42.49 -14.21
CA ASP A 142 4.03 43.89 -14.45
C ASP A 142 5.37 43.97 -15.19
N ALA A 143 6.35 43.15 -14.78
CA ALA A 143 7.64 43.06 -15.45
C ALA A 143 7.55 42.43 -16.85
N TYR A 144 6.65 41.46 -17.05
CA TYR A 144 6.40 40.82 -18.34
C TYR A 144 5.81 41.82 -19.33
N GLU A 145 4.86 42.66 -18.92
CA GLU A 145 4.29 43.71 -19.77
C GLU A 145 5.35 44.71 -20.24
N GLN A 146 6.32 45.03 -19.39
CA GLN A 146 7.37 46.00 -19.71
C GLN A 146 8.51 45.41 -20.54
N THR A 147 8.86 44.13 -20.34
CA THR A 147 10.10 43.54 -20.86
C THR A 147 9.91 42.29 -21.72
N ASN A 148 8.69 41.75 -21.82
CA ASN A 148 8.35 40.45 -22.40
C ASN A 148 9.19 39.28 -21.85
N LYS A 149 9.70 39.42 -20.63
CA LYS A 149 10.55 38.41 -20.00
C LYS A 149 9.74 37.56 -19.02
N ALA A 150 9.74 36.25 -19.26
CA ALA A 150 9.11 35.28 -18.38
C ALA A 150 9.74 35.28 -16.98
N LEU A 151 8.91 35.07 -15.96
CA LEU A 151 9.33 34.94 -14.57
C LEU A 151 10.02 33.59 -14.37
N SER A 152 11.19 33.60 -13.73
CA SER A 152 11.80 32.36 -13.24
C SER A 152 11.02 31.88 -12.02
N VAL A 153 10.23 30.82 -12.17
CA VAL A 153 9.36 30.29 -11.12
C VAL A 153 10.15 29.36 -10.18
N PRO A 154 10.32 29.71 -8.89
CA PRO A 154 10.97 28.83 -7.93
C PRO A 154 10.18 27.54 -7.72
N ARG A 155 10.87 26.47 -7.32
CA ARG A 155 10.26 25.14 -7.11
C ARG A 155 9.08 25.16 -6.13
N GLU A 156 9.19 25.92 -5.04
CA GLU A 156 8.15 26.02 -4.01
C GLU A 156 6.89 26.69 -4.56
N MET A 157 7.05 27.83 -5.22
CA MET A 157 5.97 28.55 -5.90
C MET A 157 5.28 27.68 -6.95
N LYS A 158 6.05 26.95 -7.77
CA LYS A 158 5.48 26.01 -8.76
C LYS A 158 4.67 24.91 -8.08
N SER A 159 5.12 24.41 -6.93
CA SER A 159 4.40 23.36 -6.19
C SER A 159 3.06 23.85 -5.62
N ASP A 160 3.03 25.07 -5.09
CA ASP A 160 1.81 25.71 -4.55
C ASP A 160 0.74 25.90 -5.64
N ILE A 161 1.15 26.52 -6.76
CA ILE A 161 0.28 26.71 -7.94
C ILE A 161 -0.33 25.37 -8.39
N LEU A 162 0.51 24.35 -8.53
CA LEU A 162 0.06 23.03 -8.98
C LEU A 162 -0.84 22.32 -7.96
N GLU A 163 -0.62 22.46 -6.64
CA GLU A 163 -1.49 21.86 -5.62
C GLU A 163 -2.88 22.50 -5.67
N LYS A 164 -2.97 23.83 -5.70
CA LYS A 164 -4.25 24.56 -5.78
C LYS A 164 -5.03 24.26 -7.05
N ILE A 165 -4.33 24.17 -8.19
CA ILE A 165 -4.94 23.76 -9.45
C ILE A 165 -5.44 22.31 -9.38
N ALA A 166 -4.65 21.38 -8.82
CA ALA A 166 -5.06 19.99 -8.69
C ALA A 166 -6.29 19.83 -7.78
N GLU A 167 -6.35 20.57 -6.66
CA GLU A 167 -7.53 20.65 -5.78
C GLU A 167 -8.78 21.11 -6.55
N THR A 168 -8.66 22.19 -7.32
CA THR A 168 -9.77 22.80 -8.08
C THR A 168 -10.25 21.90 -9.21
N ILE A 169 -9.33 21.33 -9.99
CA ILE A 169 -9.66 20.35 -11.03
C ILE A 169 -10.34 19.14 -10.41
N PHE A 170 -9.80 18.62 -9.31
CA PHE A 170 -10.34 17.43 -8.68
C PHE A 170 -11.75 17.71 -8.14
N ALA A 171 -12.02 18.88 -7.55
CA ALA A 171 -13.36 19.26 -7.12
C ALA A 171 -14.41 19.18 -8.24
N LEU A 172 -14.00 19.46 -9.50
CA LEU A 172 -14.86 19.32 -10.67
C LEU A 172 -14.90 17.88 -11.20
N LYS A 173 -13.74 17.25 -11.41
CA LYS A 173 -13.61 15.95 -12.08
C LYS A 173 -12.35 15.21 -11.64
N ALA A 174 -12.51 13.97 -11.18
CA ALA A 174 -11.38 13.15 -10.74
C ALA A 174 -10.43 12.76 -11.89
N TYR A 175 -10.99 12.54 -13.09
CA TYR A 175 -10.28 12.09 -14.29
C TYR A 175 -10.53 13.03 -15.47
N PRO A 176 -9.87 14.21 -15.52
CA PRO A 176 -9.99 15.11 -16.66
C PRO A 176 -9.33 14.53 -17.91
N ARG A 177 -9.88 14.86 -19.08
CA ARG A 177 -9.38 14.50 -20.40
C ARG A 177 -8.14 15.34 -20.77
N PRO A 178 -7.31 14.90 -21.73
CA PRO A 178 -6.13 15.66 -22.14
C PRO A 178 -6.43 17.07 -22.63
N GLU A 179 -7.58 17.28 -23.27
CA GLU A 179 -8.04 18.58 -23.77
C GLU A 179 -8.43 19.51 -22.61
N GLU A 180 -9.14 18.97 -21.63
CA GLU A 180 -9.52 19.69 -20.40
C GLU A 180 -8.28 20.15 -19.61
N ILE A 181 -7.21 19.34 -19.57
CA ILE A 181 -5.93 19.72 -18.94
C ILE A 181 -5.22 20.83 -19.74
N GLU A 182 -5.33 20.79 -21.07
CA GLU A 182 -4.80 21.83 -21.95
C GLU A 182 -5.50 23.17 -21.71
N ASP A 183 -6.82 23.16 -21.57
CA ASP A 183 -7.61 24.35 -21.26
C ASP A 183 -7.17 25.00 -19.94
N VAL A 184 -6.89 24.20 -18.90
CA VAL A 184 -6.37 24.75 -17.63
C VAL A 184 -4.99 25.38 -17.79
N ALA A 185 -4.09 24.73 -18.52
CA ALA A 185 -2.75 25.24 -18.74
C ALA A 185 -2.78 26.56 -19.55
N SER A 186 -3.65 26.62 -20.55
CA SER A 186 -3.90 27.83 -21.33
C SER A 186 -4.49 28.96 -20.46
N ALA A 187 -5.52 28.67 -19.66
CA ALA A 187 -6.14 29.64 -18.76
C ALA A 187 -5.15 30.17 -17.70
N LEU A 188 -4.23 29.32 -17.21
CA LEU A 188 -3.21 29.71 -16.24
C LEU A 188 -2.25 30.76 -16.83
N VAL A 189 -1.73 30.51 -18.03
CA VAL A 189 -0.81 31.43 -18.71
C VAL A 189 -1.54 32.68 -19.19
N LEU A 190 -2.81 32.56 -19.61
CA LEU A 190 -3.63 33.71 -19.98
C LEU A 190 -3.85 34.67 -18.80
N LYS A 191 -4.11 34.14 -17.59
CA LYS A 191 -4.25 34.94 -16.37
C LYS A 191 -2.90 35.48 -15.87
N HIS A 192 -1.82 34.72 -16.06
CA HIS A 192 -0.48 35.09 -15.63
C HIS A 192 0.53 34.95 -16.78
N PRO A 193 0.59 35.94 -17.69
CA PRO A 193 1.50 35.91 -18.85
C PRO A 193 2.97 35.74 -18.47
N CYS A 194 3.36 36.15 -17.26
CA CYS A 194 4.72 35.94 -16.76
C CYS A 194 5.11 34.46 -16.62
N LEU A 195 4.16 33.53 -16.62
CA LEU A 195 4.40 32.09 -16.56
C LEU A 195 4.66 31.44 -17.93
N THR A 196 4.61 32.22 -19.02
CA THR A 196 4.84 31.73 -20.38
C THR A 196 6.24 31.11 -20.50
N GLU A 197 6.31 29.85 -20.93
CA GLU A 197 7.59 29.18 -21.15
C GLU A 197 8.24 29.64 -22.46
N PRO A 198 9.56 29.95 -22.46
CA PRO A 198 10.26 30.38 -23.66
C PRO A 198 10.45 29.21 -24.64
N GLY A 199 10.12 29.42 -25.92
CA GLY A 199 10.35 28.45 -27.01
C GLY A 199 9.31 28.51 -28.12
N ASN A 200 9.45 27.64 -29.14
CA ASN A 200 8.55 27.54 -30.31
C ASN A 200 7.19 26.84 -30.01
N GLY A 201 6.89 26.53 -28.75
CA GLY A 201 5.65 25.85 -28.34
C GLY A 201 4.49 26.82 -28.07
N LYS A 202 3.39 26.31 -27.50
CA LYS A 202 2.22 27.14 -27.15
C LYS A 202 2.41 27.98 -25.87
N GLY A 203 3.62 28.01 -25.30
CA GLY A 203 3.96 28.74 -24.08
C GLY A 203 3.43 28.11 -22.77
N PHE A 204 2.55 27.10 -22.84
CA PHE A 204 1.97 26.42 -21.68
C PHE A 204 2.21 24.90 -21.64
N ASP A 205 2.97 24.33 -22.60
CA ASP A 205 3.12 22.88 -22.75
C ASP A 205 3.76 22.20 -21.52
N GLY A 206 4.76 22.82 -20.89
CA GLY A 206 5.36 22.33 -19.65
C GLY A 206 4.44 22.47 -18.45
N TRP A 207 3.55 23.48 -18.42
CA TRP A 207 2.47 23.58 -17.43
C TRP A 207 1.44 22.47 -17.60
N LYS A 208 1.00 22.19 -18.84
CA LYS A 208 0.11 21.06 -19.17
C LYS A 208 0.67 19.73 -18.65
N MET A 209 1.94 19.45 -18.89
CA MET A 209 2.60 18.24 -18.38
C MET A 209 2.71 18.25 -16.85
N SER A 210 3.09 19.39 -16.26
CA SER A 210 3.21 19.53 -14.80
C SER A 210 1.87 19.28 -14.09
N ILE A 211 0.78 19.82 -14.63
CA ILE A 211 -0.59 19.60 -14.11
C ILE A 211 -0.99 18.13 -14.25
N LYS A 212 -0.74 17.51 -15.41
CA LYS A 212 -1.03 16.07 -15.63
C LYS A 212 -0.35 15.19 -14.59
N TYR A 213 0.95 15.39 -14.35
CA TYR A 213 1.70 14.62 -13.35
C TYR A 213 1.22 14.92 -11.93
N LYS A 214 0.98 16.19 -11.61
CA LYS A 214 0.47 16.59 -10.29
C LYS A 214 -0.87 15.93 -9.99
N LEU A 215 -1.80 15.91 -10.94
CA LEU A 215 -3.09 15.23 -10.79
C LEU A 215 -2.94 13.73 -10.53
N GLY A 216 -1.98 13.06 -11.19
CA GLY A 216 -1.66 11.66 -10.90
C GLY A 216 -1.20 11.43 -9.46
N ASN A 217 -0.31 12.30 -8.98
CA ASN A 217 0.18 12.26 -7.60
C ASN A 217 -0.92 12.61 -6.60
N TYR A 218 -1.74 13.61 -6.90
CA TYR A 218 -2.85 14.07 -6.06
C TYR A 218 -3.92 12.97 -5.90
N ARG A 219 -4.30 12.28 -6.99
CA ARG A 219 -5.16 11.09 -6.91
C ARG A 219 -4.54 9.98 -6.07
N SER A 220 -3.23 9.76 -6.17
CA SER A 220 -2.54 8.76 -5.35
C SER A 220 -2.58 9.13 -3.87
N LYS A 221 -2.35 10.41 -3.53
CA LYS A 221 -2.46 10.97 -2.17
C LYS A 221 -3.89 10.80 -1.61
N LEU A 222 -4.91 11.14 -2.39
CA LEU A 222 -6.31 10.96 -1.99
C LEU A 222 -6.71 9.49 -1.84
N ARG A 223 -6.17 8.61 -2.68
CA ARG A 223 -6.37 7.17 -2.55
C ARG A 223 -5.78 6.65 -1.23
N SER A 224 -4.57 7.07 -0.88
CA SER A 224 -3.97 6.73 0.41
C SER A 224 -4.75 7.27 1.61
N ALA A 225 -5.51 8.35 1.43
CA ALA A 225 -6.40 8.92 2.44
C ALA A 225 -7.80 8.27 2.48
N GLY A 226 -8.07 7.25 1.65
CA GLY A 226 -9.36 6.54 1.65
C GLY A 226 -10.44 7.13 0.74
N CYS A 227 -10.09 7.98 -0.24
CA CYS A 227 -11.07 8.55 -1.16
C CYS A 227 -11.58 7.50 -2.17
N ASN A 228 -12.84 7.08 -2.04
CA ASN A 228 -13.47 6.02 -2.85
C ASN A 228 -13.52 6.34 -4.36
N GLU A 229 -13.66 7.61 -4.74
CA GLU A 229 -13.79 8.05 -6.14
C GLU A 229 -12.54 7.77 -6.99
N VAL A 230 -11.36 7.71 -6.37
CA VAL A 230 -10.10 7.34 -7.02
C VAL A 230 -9.71 5.88 -6.78
N SER A 231 -10.56 5.12 -6.09
CA SER A 231 -10.36 3.71 -5.72
C SER A 231 -11.08 2.73 -6.65
N ILE A 232 -11.86 3.22 -7.61
CA ILE A 232 -12.75 2.44 -8.49
C ILE A 232 -11.96 1.51 -9.45
N ASN A 233 -10.68 1.79 -9.73
CA ASN A 233 -9.81 0.88 -10.49
C ASN A 233 -9.17 -0.24 -9.62
N ARG A 234 -9.73 -0.55 -8.44
CA ARG A 234 -9.45 -1.84 -7.78
C ARG A 234 -9.99 -2.94 -8.70
N LYS A 235 -9.09 -3.71 -9.30
CA LYS A 235 -9.37 -5.13 -9.55
C LYS A 235 -9.84 -5.68 -8.21
N ARG A 236 -11.11 -6.11 -8.11
CA ARG A 236 -11.71 -6.63 -6.87
C ARG A 236 -10.73 -7.61 -6.22
N GLY A 237 -10.23 -7.25 -5.06
CA GLY A 237 -9.17 -7.97 -4.37
C GLY A 237 -8.85 -7.30 -3.04
N SER A 238 -9.46 -7.85 -1.99
CA SER A 238 -9.16 -7.71 -0.56
C SER A 238 -9.25 -6.33 0.06
N ASP A 239 -10.34 -6.10 0.80
CA ASP A 239 -10.39 -5.08 1.84
C ASP A 239 -9.29 -5.31 2.90
N GLY A 240 -8.80 -4.19 3.43
CA GLY A 240 -7.97 -4.13 4.64
C GLY A 240 -6.58 -4.77 4.58
N ALA A 241 -5.57 -4.07 4.05
CA ALA A 241 -4.18 -4.30 4.46
C ALA A 241 -3.33 -3.04 4.29
N SER A 242 -2.70 -2.63 5.40
CA SER A 242 -1.78 -1.51 5.52
C SER A 242 -0.69 -1.52 4.45
N ALA A 243 -0.35 -0.32 3.96
CA ALA A 243 0.87 0.06 3.23
C ALA A 243 1.81 -1.09 2.82
N VAL A 244 1.39 -1.87 1.82
CA VAL A 244 2.26 -2.84 1.15
C VAL A 244 3.43 -2.07 0.54
N LYS A 245 4.62 -2.20 1.15
CA LYS A 245 5.84 -1.50 0.72
C LYS A 245 6.16 -1.91 -0.72
N LYS A 246 6.03 -1.02 -1.71
CA LYS A 246 6.42 -1.35 -3.08
C LYS A 246 7.81 -2.01 -3.13
N ALA A 247 7.95 -3.03 -3.97
CA ALA A 247 9.18 -3.77 -4.22
C ALA A 247 10.39 -2.84 -4.19
N LYS A 248 11.34 -3.10 -3.28
CA LYS A 248 12.64 -2.45 -3.34
C LYS A 248 13.35 -2.95 -4.61
N ARG A 249 14.09 -2.03 -5.26
CA ARG A 249 14.83 -2.25 -6.50
C ARG A 249 15.61 -3.57 -6.43
N GLY A 250 15.21 -4.59 -7.20
CA GLY A 250 15.87 -5.91 -7.27
C GLY A 250 14.99 -7.11 -6.90
N GLU A 251 13.85 -6.91 -6.23
CA GLU A 251 12.88 -7.97 -5.94
C GLU A 251 11.89 -8.08 -7.10
N ILE A 252 12.06 -9.09 -7.95
CA ILE A 252 11.19 -9.32 -9.12
C ILE A 252 9.86 -9.95 -8.68
N ASN A 253 9.91 -10.84 -7.69
CA ASN A 253 8.75 -11.54 -7.14
C ASN A 253 8.39 -11.00 -5.76
N TYR A 254 7.90 -9.76 -5.71
CA TYR A 254 7.55 -9.11 -4.44
C TYR A 254 6.33 -9.75 -3.75
N LEU A 255 5.22 -9.93 -4.48
CA LEU A 255 4.02 -10.66 -4.08
C LEU A 255 3.54 -11.49 -5.30
N PRO A 256 4.09 -12.68 -5.52
CA PRO A 256 3.74 -13.51 -6.67
C PRO A 256 2.34 -14.14 -6.48
N ASP A 257 1.60 -14.26 -7.59
CA ASP A 257 0.33 -14.99 -7.60
C ASP A 257 0.55 -16.48 -7.27
N HIS A 258 -0.47 -17.12 -6.68
CA HIS A 258 -0.41 -18.57 -6.45
C HIS A 258 -0.35 -19.34 -7.77
N PRO A 259 0.27 -20.54 -7.77
CA PRO A 259 0.20 -21.46 -8.90
C PRO A 259 -1.26 -21.74 -9.31
N LYS A 260 -1.48 -22.02 -10.59
CA LYS A 260 -2.84 -22.25 -11.11
C LYS A 260 -3.55 -23.37 -10.34
N GLY A 261 -4.76 -23.08 -9.86
CA GLY A 261 -5.59 -24.03 -9.12
C GLY A 261 -5.23 -24.20 -7.63
N GLN A 262 -4.31 -23.38 -7.10
CA GLN A 262 -3.96 -23.39 -5.68
C GLN A 262 -4.67 -22.24 -4.94
N SER A 263 -5.20 -22.54 -3.76
CA SER A 263 -5.71 -21.57 -2.77
C SER A 263 -4.74 -21.46 -1.59
N ASP A 264 -4.98 -20.47 -0.70
CA ASP A 264 -4.23 -20.36 0.56
C ASP A 264 -4.35 -21.67 1.38
N ASP A 265 -5.54 -22.24 1.50
CA ASP A 265 -5.78 -23.49 2.25
C ASP A 265 -5.00 -24.68 1.66
N SER A 266 -5.03 -24.82 0.33
CA SER A 266 -4.30 -25.89 -0.36
C SER A 266 -2.78 -25.76 -0.19
N LEU A 267 -2.25 -24.53 -0.19
CA LEU A 267 -0.83 -24.30 0.07
C LEU A 267 -0.46 -24.47 1.55
N GLU A 268 -1.38 -24.25 2.48
CA GLU A 268 -1.18 -24.52 3.90
C GLU A 268 -1.10 -26.03 4.17
N GLU A 269 -1.91 -26.86 3.49
CA GLU A 269 -1.76 -28.33 3.52
C GLU A 269 -0.37 -28.75 3.03
N GLU A 270 0.11 -28.13 1.95
CA GLU A 270 1.44 -28.41 1.40
C GLU A 270 2.58 -27.97 2.34
N ARG A 271 2.38 -26.88 3.08
CA ARG A 271 3.30 -26.46 4.15
C ARG A 271 3.35 -27.48 5.29
N LEU A 272 2.21 -28.05 5.69
CA LEU A 272 2.17 -29.07 6.76
C LEU A 272 3.01 -30.30 6.38
N ILE A 273 2.91 -30.75 5.12
CA ILE A 273 3.74 -31.84 4.58
C ILE A 273 5.23 -31.48 4.67
N LEU A 274 5.59 -30.25 4.29
CA LEU A 274 6.97 -29.76 4.38
C LEU A 274 7.50 -29.74 5.82
N VAL A 275 6.69 -29.29 6.78
CA VAL A 275 7.07 -29.28 8.21
C VAL A 275 7.27 -30.69 8.74
N GLU A 276 6.40 -31.64 8.36
CA GLU A 276 6.55 -33.03 8.78
C GLU A 276 7.80 -33.68 8.19
N GLU A 277 8.13 -33.38 6.92
CA GLU A 277 9.38 -33.83 6.30
C GLU A 277 10.61 -33.29 7.04
N MET A 278 10.56 -32.05 7.53
CA MET A 278 11.67 -31.44 8.28
C MET A 278 11.96 -32.10 9.62
N LYS A 279 10.97 -32.77 10.24
CA LYS A 279 11.14 -33.53 11.50
C LYS A 279 11.84 -34.87 11.29
N LYS A 280 11.89 -35.39 10.07
CA LYS A 280 12.50 -36.68 9.78
C LYS A 280 14.02 -36.63 9.98
N LYS A 281 14.58 -37.74 10.47
CA LYS A 281 16.03 -37.94 10.64
C LYS A 281 16.76 -37.89 9.29
N THR A 282 16.20 -38.57 8.30
CA THR A 282 16.64 -38.53 6.90
C THR A 282 15.62 -37.76 6.08
N LYS A 283 16.02 -36.56 5.62
CA LYS A 283 15.15 -35.64 4.88
C LYS A 283 15.20 -35.94 3.39
N ASN A 284 14.04 -35.95 2.74
CA ASN A 284 13.94 -36.04 1.29
C ASN A 284 14.14 -34.65 0.67
N GLU A 285 15.36 -34.37 0.20
CA GLU A 285 15.71 -33.08 -0.40
C GLU A 285 14.87 -32.73 -1.63
N VAL A 286 14.52 -33.74 -2.45
CA VAL A 286 13.70 -33.54 -3.66
C VAL A 286 12.29 -33.08 -3.28
N LEU A 287 11.70 -33.74 -2.27
CA LEU A 287 10.38 -33.37 -1.77
C LEU A 287 10.40 -31.96 -1.14
N ILE A 288 11.42 -31.67 -0.32
CA ILE A 288 11.59 -30.34 0.29
C ILE A 288 11.64 -29.27 -0.79
N ASN A 289 12.48 -29.43 -1.80
CA ASN A 289 12.63 -28.43 -2.86
C ASN A 289 11.32 -28.23 -3.65
N GLN A 290 10.63 -29.32 -3.96
CA GLN A 290 9.32 -29.27 -4.63
C GLN A 290 8.30 -28.50 -3.81
N LYS A 291 8.15 -28.82 -2.52
CA LYS A 291 7.17 -28.17 -1.63
C LYS A 291 7.56 -26.73 -1.33
N MET A 292 8.85 -26.43 -1.19
CA MET A 292 9.38 -25.06 -1.04
C MET A 292 9.06 -24.19 -2.26
N SER A 293 9.18 -24.74 -3.47
CA SER A 293 8.81 -24.04 -4.71
C SER A 293 7.30 -23.79 -4.79
N LEU A 294 6.49 -24.80 -4.49
CA LEU A 294 5.02 -24.72 -4.55
C LEU A 294 4.46 -23.68 -3.55
N THR A 295 4.99 -23.67 -2.33
CA THR A 295 4.55 -22.81 -1.22
C THR A 295 5.15 -21.41 -1.22
N PHE A 296 5.99 -21.07 -2.22
CA PHE A 296 6.70 -19.79 -2.28
C PHE A 296 5.77 -18.58 -2.19
N SER A 297 4.63 -18.61 -2.90
CA SER A 297 3.67 -17.51 -2.94
C SER A 297 3.00 -17.27 -1.59
N LEU A 298 2.53 -18.33 -0.92
CA LEU A 298 1.96 -18.25 0.43
C LEU A 298 2.99 -17.72 1.43
N ARG A 299 4.19 -18.30 1.47
CA ARG A 299 5.26 -17.86 2.36
C ARG A 299 5.64 -16.39 2.12
N ARG A 300 5.74 -15.97 0.85
CA ARG A 300 6.09 -14.59 0.52
C ARG A 300 5.00 -13.61 0.96
N LYS A 301 3.73 -13.96 0.74
CA LYS A 301 2.57 -13.20 1.21
C LYS A 301 2.63 -13.00 2.73
N GLU A 302 2.82 -14.07 3.50
CA GLU A 302 2.94 -14.00 4.96
C GLU A 302 4.10 -13.10 5.42
N ILE A 303 5.31 -13.31 4.88
CA ILE A 303 6.49 -12.53 5.29
C ILE A 303 6.33 -11.04 4.96
N VAL A 304 5.70 -10.73 3.83
CA VAL A 304 5.54 -9.36 3.34
C VAL A 304 4.39 -8.62 4.01
N GLU A 305 3.25 -9.29 4.19
CA GLU A 305 2.03 -8.67 4.72
C GLU A 305 2.01 -8.66 6.24
N VAL A 306 2.39 -9.77 6.89
CA VAL A 306 2.36 -9.91 8.35
C VAL A 306 3.61 -9.34 9.00
N VAL A 307 4.75 -9.32 8.29
CA VAL A 307 6.06 -8.88 8.81
C VAL A 307 6.41 -9.56 10.15
N PRO A 308 6.38 -10.91 10.21
CA PRO A 308 6.65 -11.66 11.43
C PRO A 308 8.10 -11.55 11.89
N MET A 309 8.37 -11.90 13.15
CA MET A 309 9.74 -12.01 13.66
C MET A 309 10.48 -13.18 13.00
N VAL A 310 11.81 -13.10 12.91
CA VAL A 310 12.63 -14.18 12.30
C VAL A 310 12.43 -15.52 13.02
N SER A 311 12.21 -15.51 14.34
CA SER A 311 11.88 -16.69 15.13
C SER A 311 10.56 -17.34 14.70
N GLU A 312 9.53 -16.53 14.43
CA GLU A 312 8.23 -17.02 13.96
C GLU A 312 8.32 -17.59 12.55
N VAL A 313 9.12 -16.96 11.66
CA VAL A 313 9.39 -17.50 10.33
C VAL A 313 10.13 -18.84 10.41
N LEU A 314 11.08 -18.97 11.33
CA LEU A 314 11.82 -20.21 11.55
C LEU A 314 10.90 -21.34 12.02
N GLU A 315 9.98 -21.05 12.94
CA GLU A 315 9.01 -22.04 13.42
C GLU A 315 8.00 -22.42 12.33
N ARG A 316 7.51 -21.44 11.57
CA ARG A 316 6.47 -21.66 10.56
C ARG A 316 7.00 -22.28 9.26
N TRP A 317 8.22 -21.89 8.87
CA TRP A 317 8.89 -22.29 7.63
C TRP A 317 10.34 -22.79 7.87
N PRO A 318 10.53 -23.88 8.63
CA PRO A 318 11.85 -24.34 9.04
C PRO A 318 12.78 -24.69 7.87
N ALA A 319 12.22 -25.16 6.75
CA ALA A 319 12.98 -25.51 5.56
C ALA A 319 13.69 -24.32 4.90
N VAL A 320 13.19 -23.09 5.05
CA VAL A 320 13.82 -21.86 4.51
C VAL A 320 15.23 -21.67 5.05
N PHE A 321 15.50 -22.15 6.26
CA PHE A 321 16.79 -22.00 6.94
C PHE A 321 17.80 -23.09 6.59
N LEU A 322 17.44 -24.02 5.69
CA LEU A 322 18.42 -24.91 5.08
C LEU A 322 19.34 -24.11 4.15
N PRO A 323 20.66 -24.38 4.13
CA PRO A 323 21.61 -23.60 3.32
C PRO A 323 21.30 -23.55 1.82
N ASN A 324 20.73 -24.62 1.25
CA ASN A 324 20.34 -24.64 -0.16
C ASN A 324 19.04 -23.86 -0.38
N GLU A 325 18.06 -24.04 0.50
CA GLU A 325 16.75 -23.40 0.37
C GLU A 325 16.81 -21.89 0.60
N ILE A 326 17.69 -21.38 1.45
CA ILE A 326 17.85 -19.92 1.58
C ILE A 326 18.40 -19.29 0.29
N CYS A 327 19.28 -20.01 -0.41
CA CYS A 327 19.81 -19.57 -1.70
C CYS A 327 18.75 -19.65 -2.79
N ASP A 328 17.97 -20.73 -2.81
CA ASP A 328 16.87 -20.90 -3.75
C ASP A 328 15.72 -19.92 -3.50
N GLU A 329 15.44 -19.59 -2.23
CA GLU A 329 14.45 -18.57 -1.87
C GLU A 329 14.91 -17.18 -2.34
N PHE A 330 16.18 -16.83 -2.12
CA PHE A 330 16.76 -15.60 -2.65
C PHE A 330 16.63 -15.55 -4.18
N LYS A 331 16.91 -16.67 -4.86
CA LYS A 331 16.77 -16.79 -6.32
C LYS A 331 15.31 -16.69 -6.75
N ARG A 332 14.36 -17.25 -6.01
CA ARG A 332 12.92 -17.10 -6.27
C ARG A 332 12.49 -15.63 -6.14
N ILE A 333 13.05 -14.87 -5.20
CA ILE A 333 12.72 -13.45 -5.01
C ILE A 333 13.35 -12.55 -6.09
N THR A 334 14.62 -12.78 -6.41
CA THR A 334 15.45 -11.85 -7.21
C THR A 334 15.77 -12.32 -8.63
N SER A 335 15.50 -13.61 -8.94
CA SER A 335 15.99 -14.35 -10.11
C SER A 335 17.51 -14.45 -10.22
N VAL A 336 18.26 -14.00 -9.20
CA VAL A 336 19.73 -14.08 -9.16
C VAL A 336 20.16 -15.31 -8.38
N ASP A 337 21.01 -16.13 -9.00
CA ASP A 337 21.66 -17.24 -8.33
C ASP A 337 22.81 -16.72 -7.48
N LEU A 338 22.57 -16.58 -6.16
CA LEU A 338 23.50 -15.93 -5.23
C LEU A 338 24.87 -16.60 -5.23
N LEU A 339 24.91 -17.93 -5.06
CA LEU A 339 26.17 -18.67 -4.95
C LEU A 339 26.93 -18.68 -6.27
N LYS A 340 26.25 -18.85 -7.40
CA LYS A 340 26.89 -18.80 -8.72
C LYS A 340 27.46 -17.41 -8.99
N THR A 341 26.69 -16.36 -8.71
CA THR A 341 27.10 -14.96 -8.91
C THR A 341 28.28 -14.60 -8.02
N PHE A 342 28.21 -14.96 -6.74
CA PHE A 342 29.31 -14.74 -5.79
C PHE A 342 30.59 -15.46 -6.22
N ARG A 343 30.51 -16.75 -6.59
CA ARG A 343 31.66 -17.53 -7.05
C ARG A 343 32.28 -16.97 -8.33
N ALA A 344 31.46 -16.53 -9.28
CA ALA A 344 31.93 -15.91 -10.51
C ALA A 344 32.65 -14.57 -10.23
N SER A 345 32.08 -13.75 -9.34
CA SER A 345 32.67 -12.47 -8.95
C SER A 345 34.00 -12.67 -8.22
N ILE A 346 34.08 -13.61 -7.27
CA ILE A 346 35.34 -13.96 -6.59
C ILE A 346 36.38 -14.40 -7.62
N HIS A 347 36.04 -15.33 -8.52
CA HIS A 347 36.96 -15.79 -9.55
C HIS A 347 37.48 -14.65 -10.44
N GLN A 348 36.59 -13.76 -10.88
CA GLN A 348 36.93 -12.61 -11.70
C GLN A 348 37.90 -11.64 -11.00
N HIS A 349 37.73 -11.43 -9.69
CA HIS A 349 38.50 -10.46 -8.91
C HIS A 349 39.72 -11.05 -8.18
N THR A 350 39.88 -12.38 -8.17
CA THR A 350 41.01 -13.08 -7.54
C THR A 350 42.37 -12.47 -7.89
N PRO A 351 42.72 -12.25 -9.17
CA PRO A 351 44.05 -11.74 -9.52
C PRO A 351 44.34 -10.34 -8.93
N GLN A 352 43.35 -9.45 -8.95
CA GLN A 352 43.48 -8.08 -8.44
C GLN A 352 43.55 -8.08 -6.90
N LEU A 353 42.72 -8.90 -6.24
CA LEU A 353 42.74 -9.04 -4.77
C LEU A 353 44.09 -9.59 -4.30
N LEU A 354 44.62 -10.62 -4.95
CA LEU A 354 45.96 -11.14 -4.62
C LEU A 354 47.06 -10.09 -4.81
N LYS A 355 46.97 -9.26 -5.85
CA LYS A 355 47.91 -8.14 -6.06
C LYS A 355 47.82 -7.12 -4.91
N LEU A 356 46.61 -6.78 -4.46
CA LEU A 356 46.38 -5.87 -3.35
C LEU A 356 46.92 -6.43 -2.03
N TYR A 357 46.68 -7.70 -1.75
CA TYR A 357 47.15 -8.38 -0.54
C TYR A 357 48.68 -8.39 -0.48
N ARG A 358 49.34 -8.72 -1.60
CA ARG A 358 50.81 -8.68 -1.69
C ARG A 358 51.38 -7.28 -1.54
N ALA A 359 50.74 -6.27 -2.14
CA ALA A 359 51.20 -4.88 -2.05
C ALA A 359 51.12 -4.32 -0.62
N ARG A 360 50.16 -4.78 0.18
CA ARG A 360 49.94 -4.31 1.55
C ARG A 360 50.30 -5.36 2.62
N LYS A 361 51.07 -6.39 2.27
CA LYS A 361 51.39 -7.51 3.18
C LYS A 361 51.91 -7.08 4.55
N GLY A 362 52.79 -6.07 4.59
CA GLY A 362 53.38 -5.58 5.84
C GLY A 362 52.40 -4.80 6.73
N ALA A 363 51.34 -4.23 6.16
CA ALA A 363 50.34 -3.46 6.92
C ALA A 363 49.32 -4.34 7.66
N PHE A 364 49.20 -5.61 7.27
CA PHE A 364 48.25 -6.58 7.84
C PHE A 364 48.96 -7.69 8.65
N GLY A 365 50.27 -7.55 8.86
CA GLY A 365 51.05 -8.44 9.73
C GLY A 365 51.22 -9.87 9.21
N THR A 366 51.62 -10.75 10.13
CA THR A 366 51.98 -12.15 9.86
C THR A 366 50.80 -13.00 9.40
N GLU A 367 49.56 -12.60 9.70
CA GLU A 367 48.34 -13.34 9.33
C GLU A 367 48.12 -13.34 7.81
N MET A 368 48.23 -12.17 7.16
CA MET A 368 48.14 -12.06 5.70
C MET A 368 49.32 -12.75 5.00
N GLU A 369 50.51 -12.74 5.61
CA GLU A 369 51.69 -13.43 5.07
C GLU A 369 51.54 -14.95 5.13
N ALA A 370 51.10 -15.49 6.26
CA ALA A 370 50.80 -16.93 6.41
C ALA A 370 49.72 -17.38 5.43
N LEU A 371 48.71 -16.55 5.20
CA LEU A 371 47.65 -16.81 4.24
C LEU A 371 48.17 -16.81 2.80
N LEU A 372 48.98 -15.84 2.39
CA LEU A 372 49.56 -15.77 1.04
C LEU A 372 50.51 -16.94 0.70
N ASN A 373 51.00 -17.66 1.70
CA ASN A 373 51.82 -18.87 1.53
C ASN A 373 51.00 -20.13 1.20
N LYS A 374 49.66 -20.07 1.27
CA LYS A 374 48.79 -21.18 0.85
C LYS A 374 48.81 -21.35 -0.67
N LEU A 375 48.59 -22.59 -1.12
CA LEU A 375 48.58 -22.91 -2.56
C LEU A 375 47.24 -22.56 -3.23
N ASP A 376 46.12 -22.62 -2.50
CA ASP A 376 44.79 -22.36 -3.05
C ASP A 376 44.48 -20.86 -3.07
N GLN A 377 44.63 -20.25 -4.25
CA GLN A 377 44.31 -18.84 -4.49
C GLN A 377 42.89 -18.45 -4.09
N LYS A 378 41.92 -19.36 -4.21
CA LYS A 378 40.53 -19.07 -3.85
C LYS A 378 40.34 -18.99 -2.34
N GLN A 379 40.98 -19.90 -1.60
CA GLN A 379 41.00 -19.87 -0.15
C GLN A 379 41.68 -18.61 0.37
N ILE A 380 42.82 -18.23 -0.23
CA ILE A 380 43.55 -16.99 0.09
C ILE A 380 42.65 -15.78 -0.08
N VAL A 381 41.93 -15.68 -1.20
CA VAL A 381 41.06 -14.52 -1.46
C VAL A 381 39.93 -14.43 -0.43
N LEU A 382 39.25 -15.54 -0.15
CA LEU A 382 38.12 -15.57 0.78
C LEU A 382 38.54 -15.28 2.22
N GLU A 383 39.58 -15.96 2.72
CA GLU A 383 40.07 -15.76 4.08
C GLU A 383 40.82 -14.41 4.24
N GLY A 384 41.40 -13.88 3.16
CA GLY A 384 42.10 -12.60 3.18
C GLY A 384 41.19 -11.38 3.13
N LEU A 385 39.94 -11.53 2.66
CA LEU A 385 38.99 -10.42 2.55
C LEU A 385 38.70 -9.76 3.91
N PRO A 386 38.34 -10.51 4.98
CA PRO A 386 38.13 -9.92 6.30
C PRO A 386 39.39 -9.23 6.85
N ILE A 387 40.56 -9.86 6.70
CA ILE A 387 41.84 -9.29 7.15
C ILE A 387 42.09 -7.95 6.44
N PHE A 388 41.86 -7.90 5.13
CA PHE A 388 42.05 -6.70 4.33
C PHE A 388 41.06 -5.57 4.68
N LEU A 389 39.82 -5.93 5.01
CA LEU A 389 38.76 -5.01 5.45
C LEU A 389 38.84 -4.67 6.95
N ARG A 390 39.75 -5.32 7.70
CA ARG A 390 39.88 -5.22 9.17
C ARG A 390 38.63 -5.68 9.92
N GLU A 391 37.97 -6.69 9.38
CA GLU A 391 36.84 -7.39 10.00
C GLU A 391 37.34 -8.61 10.78
N ASP A 392 36.61 -9.00 11.82
CA ASP A 392 36.92 -10.18 12.60
C ASP A 392 36.64 -11.45 11.78
N SER A 393 37.70 -12.14 11.38
CA SER A 393 37.64 -13.36 10.57
C SER A 393 37.00 -14.54 11.33
N SER A 394 37.02 -14.52 12.66
CA SER A 394 36.49 -15.59 13.51
C SER A 394 34.95 -15.66 13.48
N ALA A 395 34.29 -14.52 13.25
CA ALA A 395 32.84 -14.44 13.11
C ALA A 395 32.35 -14.92 11.74
N LEU A 396 33.19 -14.79 10.70
CA LEU A 396 32.84 -15.07 9.30
C LEU A 396 33.16 -16.50 8.89
N PHE A 397 34.28 -17.05 9.39
CA PHE A 397 34.70 -18.42 9.11
C PHE A 397 34.72 -19.24 10.40
N LYS A 398 33.66 -20.02 10.62
CA LYS A 398 33.70 -21.11 11.60
C LYS A 398 34.63 -22.19 11.06
N THR A 399 35.88 -22.18 11.50
CA THR A 399 36.82 -23.28 11.24
C THR A 399 36.33 -24.49 12.02
N CYS A 400 35.84 -25.52 11.32
CA CYS A 400 35.71 -26.84 11.93
C CYS A 400 37.12 -27.32 12.29
N LEU A 401 37.47 -27.24 13.57
CA LEU A 401 38.54 -28.06 14.13
C LEU A 401 38.07 -29.52 14.00
N VAL A 402 38.35 -30.15 12.86
CA VAL A 402 38.27 -31.60 12.76
C VAL A 402 39.36 -32.12 13.68
N SER A 403 39.00 -32.52 14.91
CA SER A 403 39.90 -33.30 15.74
C SER A 403 40.07 -34.67 15.09
N MET A 404 41.01 -34.78 14.15
CA MET A 404 41.53 -36.05 13.64
C MET A 404 42.36 -36.75 14.73
N PHE A 405 41.72 -37.16 15.83
CA PHE A 405 42.37 -38.00 16.84
C PHE A 405 41.54 -39.19 17.34
N HIS A 406 40.34 -39.44 16.82
CA HIS A 406 39.57 -40.63 17.24
C HIS A 406 38.94 -41.50 16.14
N TYR A 407 39.23 -41.27 14.86
CA TYR A 407 38.64 -42.08 13.78
C TYR A 407 39.57 -43.10 13.11
N PHE A 408 40.85 -43.19 13.51
CA PHE A 408 41.82 -44.10 12.89
C PHE A 408 42.15 -45.38 13.69
N ASN A 409 41.34 -45.76 14.68
CA ASN A 409 41.61 -46.95 15.51
C ASN A 409 40.47 -47.98 15.58
N ARG A 410 39.61 -48.07 14.55
CA ARG A 410 38.52 -49.06 14.52
C ARG A 410 38.35 -49.89 13.25
N TYR A 411 39.33 -49.92 12.35
CA TYR A 411 39.32 -50.88 11.24
C TYR A 411 40.73 -51.33 10.86
N THR A 412 41.30 -52.24 11.65
CA THR A 412 42.28 -53.21 11.16
C THR A 412 41.66 -54.61 11.28
N PRO A 413 41.33 -55.29 10.18
CA PRO A 413 41.04 -56.71 10.22
C PRO A 413 42.35 -57.45 10.46
N SER A 414 42.38 -58.27 11.51
CA SER A 414 43.43 -59.24 11.76
C SER A 414 43.44 -60.30 10.65
N CYS A 415 44.42 -60.24 9.74
CA CYS A 415 44.84 -61.42 8.99
C CYS A 415 45.96 -62.10 9.77
N ASN A 416 45.64 -63.22 10.41
CA ASN A 416 46.59 -64.22 10.89
C ASN A 416 46.33 -65.51 10.10
N THR A 417 47.25 -65.86 9.20
CA THR A 417 48.16 -67.02 9.32
C THR A 417 49.14 -66.99 8.16
#